data_AF-A0A094IN39-F1
#
_entry.id   AF-A0A094IN39-F1
#
_cell.length_a   1.000
_cell.length_b   1.000
_cell.length_c   1.000
_cell.angle_alpha   90.00
_cell.angle_beta   90.00
_cell.angle_gamma   90.00
#
_symmetry.space_group_name_H-M   'P 1'
#
loop_
_entity.id
_entity.type
_entity.pdbx_description
1 polymer ?
#
loop_
_entity_poly.entity_id
_entity_poly.type
_entity_poly.pdbx_seq_one_letter_code
_entity_poly.pdbx_strand_id
1 'polypeptide(L)'
;MKKQSTWLWVLAGIIALALFGDEVLGLLGAVIGLVVSIGITGLVMLAVVLGAFALVVAVGGSVAVAMVVAAVALVAVLFSWLWPYLLLFGIIYLLVRKRPKAV
;
A
#
# COMPACT_ATOMS: atom_id res chain seq x y z
N MET A 1 -23.00 23.28 -45.12
CA MET A 1 -22.62 23.54 -43.71
C MET A 1 -22.78 22.24 -42.92
N LYS A 2 -21.67 21.77 -42.34
CA LYS A 2 -21.46 20.44 -41.74
C LYS A 2 -22.17 20.28 -40.38
N LYS A 3 -23.47 19.93 -40.36
CA LYS A 3 -24.22 19.68 -39.11
C LYS A 3 -24.54 18.20 -38.81
N GLN A 4 -24.31 17.27 -39.74
CA GLN A 4 -24.65 15.85 -39.55
C GLN A 4 -23.61 15.02 -38.78
N SER A 5 -22.40 15.54 -38.57
CA SER A 5 -21.33 14.73 -37.98
C SER A 5 -21.45 14.58 -36.46
N THR A 6 -22.04 15.54 -35.74
CA THR A 6 -22.08 15.53 -34.27
C THR A 6 -22.86 14.34 -33.72
N TRP A 7 -23.97 13.96 -34.37
CA TRP A 7 -24.79 12.81 -33.94
C TRP A 7 -24.06 11.48 -34.10
N LEU A 8 -23.31 11.31 -35.20
CA LEU A 8 -22.50 10.12 -35.45
C LEU A 8 -21.35 9.99 -34.44
N TRP A 9 -20.75 11.09 -34.01
CA TRP A 9 -19.73 11.09 -32.94
C TRP A 9 -20.32 10.71 -31.58
N VAL A 10 -21.54 11.16 -31.27
CA VAL A 10 -22.24 10.76 -30.03
C VAL A 10 -22.55 9.27 -30.05
N LEU A 11 -23.06 8.73 -31.16
CA LEU A 11 -23.35 7.31 -31.29
C LEU A 11 -22.08 6.45 -31.20
N ALA A 12 -21.00 6.88 -31.86
CA ALA A 12 -19.71 6.23 -31.79
C ALA A 12 -19.14 6.25 -30.36
N GLY A 13 -19.31 7.36 -29.62
CA GLY A 13 -18.92 7.46 -28.22
C GLY A 13 -19.69 6.49 -27.32
N ILE A 14 -21.00 6.32 -27.54
CA ILE A 14 -21.82 5.36 -26.78
C ILE A 14 -21.41 3.92 -27.08
N ILE A 15 -21.16 3.57 -28.35
CA ILE A 15 -20.71 2.23 -28.73
C ILE A 15 -19.31 1.94 -28.17
N ALA A 16 -18.40 2.92 -28.25
CA ALA A 16 -17.06 2.79 -27.67
C ALA A 16 -17.12 2.60 -26.14
N LEU A 17 -18.01 3.32 -25.45
CA LEU A 17 -18.21 3.17 -24.01
C LEU A 17 -18.93 1.87 -23.64
N ALA A 18 -19.74 1.28 -24.52
CA ALA A 18 -20.33 -0.04 -24.29
C ALA A 18 -19.33 -1.19 -24.51
N LEU A 19 -18.33 -1.00 -25.38
CA LEU A 19 -17.33 -2.02 -25.71
C LEU A 19 -16.06 -1.92 -24.85
N PHE A 20 -15.71 -0.72 -24.39
CA PHE A 20 -14.49 -0.44 -23.62
C PHE A 20 -14.77 0.29 -22.30
N GLY A 21 -16.03 0.45 -21.92
CA GLY A 21 -16.43 1.12 -20.68
C GLY A 21 -15.87 0.40 -19.45
N ASP A 22 -15.80 -0.92 -19.49
CA ASP A 22 -15.30 -1.74 -18.40
C ASP A 22 -13.81 -1.49 -18.16
N GLU A 23 -13.00 -1.40 -19.23
CA GLU A 23 -11.58 -1.07 -19.16
C GLU A 23 -11.35 0.37 -18.70
N VAL A 24 -12.15 1.33 -19.20
CA VAL A 24 -12.02 2.75 -18.85
C VAL A 24 -12.42 3.00 -17.40
N LEU A 25 -13.53 2.42 -16.95
CA LEU A 25 -13.99 2.50 -15.56
C LEU A 25 -13.06 1.72 -14.64
N GLY A 26 -12.53 0.58 -15.09
CA GLY A 26 -11.52 -0.19 -14.37
C GLY A 26 -10.22 0.60 -14.17
N LEU A 27 -9.75 1.31 -15.19
CA LEU A 27 -8.57 2.17 -15.10
C LEU A 27 -8.80 3.33 -14.13
N LEU A 28 -9.96 4.01 -14.23
CA LEU A 28 -10.33 5.08 -13.32
C LEU A 28 -10.43 4.58 -11.87
N GLY A 29 -11.04 3.41 -11.66
CA GLY A 29 -11.11 2.76 -10.36
C GLY A 29 -9.73 2.42 -9.79
N ALA A 30 -8.81 1.94 -10.62
CA ALA A 30 -7.43 1.65 -10.23
C ALA A 30 -6.67 2.92 -9.80
N VAL A 31 -6.83 4.02 -10.54
CA VAL A 31 -6.20 5.31 -10.21
C VAL A 31 -6.74 5.84 -8.89
N ILE A 32 -8.07 5.86 -8.71
CA ILE A 32 -8.69 6.31 -7.47
C ILE A 32 -8.27 5.40 -6.30
N GLY A 33 -8.28 4.09 -6.50
CA GLY A 33 -7.84 3.11 -5.51
C GLY A 33 -6.38 3.32 -5.09
N LEU A 34 -5.50 3.63 -6.04
CA LEU A 34 -4.09 3.92 -5.77
C LEU A 34 -3.93 5.20 -4.95
N VAL A 35 -4.62 6.29 -5.33
CA VAL A 35 -4.59 7.56 -4.57
C VAL A 35 -5.10 7.37 -3.15
N VAL A 36 -6.22 6.68 -2.99
CA VAL A 36 -6.81 6.39 -1.68
C VAL A 36 -5.88 5.49 -0.86
N SER A 37 -5.28 4.46 -1.48
CA SER A 37 -4.31 3.59 -0.82
C SER A 37 -3.12 4.38 -0.31
N ILE A 38 -2.49 5.23 -1.13
CA ILE A 38 -1.35 6.04 -0.69
C ILE A 38 -1.76 6.95 0.47
N GLY A 39 -2.93 7.59 0.38
CA GLY A 39 -3.45 8.46 1.42
C GLY A 39 -3.67 7.73 2.74
N ILE A 40 -4.37 6.60 2.72
CA ILE A 40 -4.65 5.79 3.91
C ILE A 40 -3.36 5.23 4.49
N THR A 41 -2.48 4.67 3.66
CA THR A 41 -1.19 4.11 4.13
C THR A 41 -0.35 5.20 4.79
N GLY A 42 -0.29 6.40 4.22
CA GLY A 42 0.40 7.55 4.83
C GLY A 42 -0.18 7.94 6.19
N LEU A 43 -1.51 8.02 6.29
CA LEU A 43 -2.19 8.34 7.55
C LEU A 43 -1.95 7.26 8.62
N VAL A 44 -2.00 5.99 8.26
CA VAL A 44 -1.72 4.87 9.16
C VAL A 44 -0.26 4.91 9.64
N MET A 45 0.70 5.20 8.76
CA MET A 45 2.10 5.38 9.14
C MET A 45 2.26 6.46 10.21
N LEU A 46 1.66 7.63 10.00
CA LEU A 46 1.72 8.73 10.97
C LEU A 46 1.03 8.36 12.29
N ALA A 47 -0.12 7.69 12.24
CA ALA A 47 -0.84 7.26 13.43
C ALA A 47 0.00 6.30 14.29
N VAL A 48 0.71 5.35 13.67
CA VAL A 48 1.60 4.41 14.39
C VAL A 48 2.78 5.15 15.03
N VAL A 49 3.41 6.08 14.31
CA VAL A 49 4.55 6.86 14.81
C VAL A 49 4.12 7.74 15.98
N LEU A 50 3.00 8.45 15.85
CA LEU A 50 2.43 9.27 16.92
C LEU A 50 2.02 8.42 18.11
N GLY A 51 1.42 7.25 17.89
CA GLY A 51 1.06 6.31 18.94
C GLY A 51 2.29 5.83 19.72
N ALA A 52 3.36 5.44 19.02
CA ALA A 52 4.61 5.00 19.64
C ALA A 52 5.25 6.12 20.47
N PHE A 53 5.27 7.35 19.95
CA PHE A 53 5.74 8.52 20.68
C PHE A 53 4.90 8.77 21.94
N ALA A 54 3.58 8.83 21.79
CA ALA A 54 2.64 9.11 22.88
C ALA A 54 2.73 8.06 23.99
N LEU A 55 2.90 6.79 23.64
CA LEU A 55 3.09 5.71 24.62
C LEU A 55 4.34 5.91 25.47
N VAL A 56 5.48 6.26 24.86
CA VAL A 56 6.72 6.48 25.61
C VAL A 56 6.58 7.68 26.55
N VAL A 57 5.95 8.76 26.09
CA VAL A 57 5.69 9.94 26.93
C VAL A 57 4.72 9.62 28.07
N ALA A 58 3.66 8.85 27.80
CA ALA A 58 2.67 8.47 28.81
C ALA A 58 3.24 7.61 29.94
N VAL A 59 4.26 6.80 29.66
CA VAL A 59 4.97 5.97 30.65
C VAL A 59 6.02 6.79 31.44
N GLY A 60 6.15 8.09 31.16
CA GLY A 60 7.11 8.97 31.83
C GLY A 60 8.52 8.92 31.23
N GLY A 61 8.66 8.41 30.01
CA GLY A 61 9.92 8.42 29.27
C GLY A 61 10.35 9.84 28.87
N SER A 62 11.65 10.03 28.66
CA SER A 62 12.17 11.31 28.15
C SER A 62 11.78 11.53 26.69
N VAL A 63 11.64 12.79 26.28
CA VAL A 63 11.32 13.17 24.90
C VAL A 63 12.37 12.62 23.93
N ALA A 64 13.65 12.59 24.32
CA ALA A 64 14.72 12.02 23.50
C ALA A 64 14.47 10.52 23.21
N VAL A 65 14.07 9.74 24.22
CA VAL A 65 13.73 8.32 24.04
C VAL A 65 12.47 8.17 23.17
N ALA A 66 11.46 9.01 23.40
CA ALA A 66 10.23 8.98 22.60
C ALA A 66 10.51 9.25 21.11
N MET A 67 11.40 10.20 20.79
CA MET A 67 11.81 10.50 19.42
C MET A 67 12.54 9.32 18.76
N VAL A 68 13.43 8.64 19.50
CA VAL A 68 14.13 7.46 18.99
C VAL A 68 13.14 6.33 18.70
N VAL A 69 12.22 6.06 19.62
CA VAL A 69 11.19 5.03 19.44
C VAL A 69 10.26 5.36 18.26
N ALA A 70 9.86 6.62 18.11
CA ALA A 70 9.07 7.09 16.97
C ALA A 70 9.82 6.91 15.63
N ALA A 71 11.12 7.21 15.60
CA ALA A 71 11.96 7.00 14.42
C ALA A 71 12.10 5.50 14.08
N VAL A 72 12.29 4.64 15.08
CA VAL A 72 12.35 3.18 14.88
C VAL A 72 11.00 2.65 14.40
N ALA A 73 9.88 3.13 14.96
CA ALA A 73 8.55 2.77 14.52
C ALA A 73 8.30 3.19 13.06
N LEU A 74 8.72 4.39 12.66
CA LEU A 74 8.61 4.85 11.27
C LEU A 74 9.36 3.91 10.32
N VAL A 75 10.61 3.56 10.64
CA VAL A 75 11.41 2.63 9.84
C VAL A 75 10.75 1.25 9.80
N ALA A 76 10.30 0.72 10.93
CA ALA A 76 9.64 -0.58 10.99
C ALA A 76 8.38 -0.65 10.13
N VAL A 77 7.59 0.43 10.07
CA VAL A 77 6.38 0.50 9.23
C VAL A 77 6.73 0.65 7.76
N LEU A 78 7.76 1.46 7.41
CA LEU A 78 8.24 1.57 6.02
C LEU A 78 8.71 0.22 5.45
N PHE A 79 9.28 -0.64 6.29
CA PHE A 79 9.69 -1.99 5.92
C PHE A 79 8.70 -3.09 6.34
N SER A 80 7.46 -2.73 6.71
CA SER A 80 6.43 -3.70 7.13
C SER A 80 6.16 -4.78 6.07
N TRP A 81 6.23 -4.39 4.79
CA TRP A 81 6.10 -5.28 3.64
C TRP A 81 7.21 -6.35 3.52
N LEU A 82 8.37 -6.14 4.16
CA LEU A 82 9.50 -7.06 4.10
C LEU A 82 9.36 -8.23 5.09
N TRP A 83 8.61 -8.04 6.17
CA TRP A 83 8.46 -9.03 7.25
C TRP A 83 7.93 -10.39 6.76
N PRO A 84 6.89 -10.48 5.90
CA PRO A 84 6.43 -11.77 5.38
C PRO A 84 7.52 -12.53 4.62
N TYR A 85 8.36 -11.82 3.86
CA TYR A 85 9.47 -12.43 3.12
C TYR A 85 10.58 -12.91 4.05
N LEU A 86 10.93 -12.13 5.08
CA LEU A 86 11.91 -12.55 6.10
C LEU A 86 11.42 -13.76 6.88
N LEU A 87 10.13 -13.81 7.24
CA LEU A 87 9.52 -14.98 7.88
C LEU A 87 9.55 -16.21 6.97
N LEU A 88 9.17 -16.06 5.71
CA LEU A 88 9.23 -17.15 4.73
C LEU A 88 10.65 -17.68 4.57
N PHE A 89 11.64 -16.79 4.42
CA PHE A 89 13.03 -17.16 4.32
C PHE A 89 13.53 -17.90 5.57
N GLY A 90 13.14 -17.45 6.76
CA GLY A 90 13.42 -18.12 8.02
C GLY A 90 12.83 -19.53 8.09
N ILE A 91 11.58 -19.70 7.65
CA ILE A 91 10.93 -21.03 7.58
C ILE A 91 11.68 -21.94 6.61
N ILE A 92 11.98 -21.47 5.40
CA ILE A 92 12.73 -22.24 4.40
C ILE A 92 14.10 -22.64 4.95
N TYR A 93 14.81 -21.71 5.58
CA TYR A 93 16.11 -21.98 6.21
C TYR A 93 16.01 -23.09 7.27
N LEU A 94 15.00 -23.05 8.14
CA LEU A 94 14.78 -24.08 9.15
C LEU A 94 14.44 -25.45 8.53
N LEU A 95 13.68 -25.47 7.43
CA LEU A 95 13.36 -26.71 6.70
C LEU A 95 14.59 -27.30 6.00
N VAL A 96 15.44 -26.46 5.41
CA VAL A 96 16.71 -26.89 4.77
C VAL A 96 17.71 -27.37 5.81
N ARG A 97 17.85 -26.66 6.94
CA ARG A 97 18.73 -27.08 8.05
C ARG A 97 18.33 -28.43 8.65
N LYS A 98 17.05 -28.78 8.63
CA LYS A 98 16.53 -30.06 9.14
C LYS A 98 16.63 -31.23 8.14
N ARG A 99 17.21 -31.05 6.94
CA ARG A 99 17.50 -32.18 6.04
C ARG A 99 18.52 -33.10 6.74
N PRO A 100 18.21 -34.39 6.99
CA PRO A 100 19.19 -35.33 7.51
C PRO A 100 20.33 -35.42 6.48
N LYS A 101 21.56 -35.16 6.91
CA LYS A 101 22.74 -35.49 6.11
C LYS A 101 22.72 -37.00 5.93
N ALA A 102 22.64 -37.47 4.68
CA ALA A 102 22.90 -38.87 4.38
C ALA A 102 24.37 -39.13 4.76
N VAL A 103 24.56 -39.78 5.91
CA VAL A 103 25.83 -40.43 6.28
C VAL A 103 25.77 -41.83 5.71
#